data_AF-A0A8S3Q8V9-F1
#
_entry.id   AF-A0A8S3Q8V9-F1
#
_cell.length_a   1.000
_cell.length_b   1.000
_cell.length_c   1.000
_cell.angle_alpha   90.00
_cell.angle_beta   90.00
_cell.angle_gamma   90.00
#
_symmetry.space_group_name_H-M   'P 1'
#
loop_
_entity.id
_entity.type
_entity.pdbx_description
1 polymer ?
#
loop_
_entity_poly.entity_id
_entity_poly.type
_entity_poly.pdbx_seq_one_letter_code
_entity_poly.pdbx_strand_id
1 'polypeptide(L)'
;MTVLNSSYASCRKVCELCPGEQIGSFVAVDYVLFAAVLVISALIGVYYMVKEYLAAKAATSEDVLMGGRDIGIFPIAMSLMASFMSAITVLGTPTEMYNNNTSYWIAGLSMIITVIVTNHVFLPFFHDLSLTSAYEVSRTNIYRSHLESVSA
;
A
#
# COMPACT_ATOMS: atom_id res chain seq x y z
N MET A 1 -28.42 -34.77 -9.23
CA MET A 1 -28.70 -33.93 -10.41
C MET A 1 -29.37 -32.58 -10.09
N THR A 2 -29.83 -32.34 -8.85
CA THR A 2 -30.50 -31.09 -8.42
C THR A 2 -29.56 -29.93 -8.06
N VAL A 3 -28.28 -30.20 -7.79
CA VAL A 3 -27.30 -29.18 -7.35
C VAL A 3 -26.81 -28.31 -8.51
N LEU A 4 -26.68 -28.90 -9.72
CA LEU A 4 -26.31 -28.14 -10.92
C LEU A 4 -27.41 -27.13 -11.30
N ASN A 5 -28.69 -27.52 -11.24
CA ASN A 5 -29.82 -26.65 -11.61
C ASN A 5 -29.90 -25.40 -10.70
N SER A 6 -29.67 -25.55 -9.40
CA SER A 6 -29.61 -24.42 -8.46
C SER A 6 -28.42 -23.49 -8.75
N SER A 7 -27.27 -24.05 -9.10
CA SER A 7 -26.08 -23.28 -9.48
C SER A 7 -26.29 -22.53 -10.81
N TYR A 8 -26.90 -23.16 -11.83
CA TYR A 8 -27.24 -22.51 -13.11
C TYR A 8 -28.33 -21.42 -12.96
N ALA A 9 -29.30 -21.60 -12.07
CA ALA A 9 -30.34 -20.59 -11.79
C ALA A 9 -29.79 -19.38 -11.01
N SER A 10 -28.85 -19.60 -10.09
CA SER A 10 -28.15 -18.53 -9.38
C SER A 10 -27.24 -17.74 -10.33
N CYS A 11 -26.50 -18.44 -11.21
CA CYS A 11 -25.63 -17.81 -12.21
C CYS A 11 -26.43 -16.97 -13.23
N ARG A 12 -27.64 -17.40 -13.61
CA ARG A 12 -28.56 -16.60 -14.45
C ARG A 12 -28.97 -15.28 -13.77
N LYS A 13 -29.31 -15.32 -12.48
CA LYS A 13 -29.64 -14.10 -11.72
C LYS A 13 -28.45 -13.15 -11.58
N VAL A 14 -27.22 -13.67 -11.47
CA VAL A 14 -26.00 -12.86 -11.42
C VAL A 14 -25.70 -12.23 -12.79
N CYS A 15 -25.92 -12.93 -13.90
CA CYS A 15 -25.79 -12.35 -15.24
C CYS A 15 -26.87 -11.32 -15.57
N GLU A 16 -28.10 -11.45 -15.05
CA GLU A 16 -29.14 -10.40 -15.13
C GLU A 16 -28.84 -9.19 -14.23
N LEU A 17 -28.00 -9.38 -13.20
CA LEU A 17 -27.56 -8.32 -12.29
C LEU A 17 -26.16 -7.81 -12.60
N CYS A 18 -25.57 -8.12 -13.75
CA CYS A 18 -24.56 -7.23 -14.31
C CYS A 18 -25.33 -5.95 -14.66
N PRO A 19 -25.19 -4.84 -13.91
CA PRO A 19 -25.37 -3.57 -14.59
C PRO A 19 -24.40 -3.68 -15.76
N GLY A 20 -24.94 -3.70 -16.97
CA GLY A 20 -24.11 -3.39 -18.12
C GLY A 20 -23.34 -2.15 -17.70
N GLU A 21 -22.01 -2.26 -17.70
CA GLU A 21 -21.13 -1.11 -17.74
C GLU A 21 -21.77 -0.21 -18.79
N GLN A 22 -22.50 0.81 -18.32
CA GLN A 22 -22.92 1.88 -19.18
C GLN A 22 -21.60 2.55 -19.48
N ILE A 23 -20.92 2.12 -20.55
CA ILE A 23 -19.98 2.96 -21.29
C ILE A 23 -20.84 4.03 -22.00
N GLY A 24 -21.76 4.64 -21.26
CA GLY A 24 -22.38 5.89 -21.56
C GLY A 24 -21.31 6.91 -21.21
N SER A 25 -21.00 7.75 -22.18
CA SER A 25 -20.13 8.93 -22.08
C SER A 25 -19.92 9.39 -20.64
N PHE A 26 -18.66 9.33 -20.17
CA PHE A 26 -18.23 9.85 -18.87
C PHE A 26 -19.07 11.06 -18.48
N VAL A 27 -19.81 10.96 -17.37
CA VAL A 27 -20.63 12.05 -16.90
C VAL A 27 -19.68 13.20 -16.57
N ALA A 28 -20.10 14.45 -16.78
CA ALA A 28 -19.26 15.62 -16.48
C ALA A 28 -18.70 15.58 -15.03
N VAL A 29 -19.42 14.93 -14.12
CA VAL A 29 -19.04 14.67 -12.72
C VAL A 29 -17.79 13.80 -12.61
N ASP A 30 -17.64 12.75 -13.41
CA ASP A 30 -16.47 11.86 -13.38
C ASP A 30 -15.19 12.61 -13.78
N TYR A 31 -15.29 13.48 -14.80
CA TYR A 31 -14.17 14.34 -15.21
C TYR A 31 -13.81 15.37 -14.14
N VAL A 32 -14.81 15.98 -13.49
CA VAL A 32 -14.58 16.93 -12.40
C VAL A 32 -13.90 16.25 -11.22
N LEU A 33 -14.33 15.05 -10.83
CA LEU A 33 -13.71 14.27 -9.76
C LEU A 33 -12.27 13.88 -10.10
N PHE A 34 -12.05 13.37 -11.32
CA PHE A 34 -10.70 13.02 -11.78
C PHE A 34 -9.75 14.22 -11.77
N ALA A 35 -10.21 15.35 -12.31
CA ALA A 35 -9.44 16.60 -12.29
C ALA A 35 -9.19 17.10 -10.87
N ALA A 36 -10.20 17.06 -9.99
CA ALA A 36 -10.07 17.51 -8.60
C ALA A 36 -9.05 16.67 -7.82
N VAL A 37 -9.09 15.35 -7.92
CA VAL A 37 -8.12 14.45 -7.25
C VAL A 37 -6.70 14.72 -7.75
N LEU A 38 -6.53 14.92 -9.06
CA LEU A 38 -5.23 15.22 -9.66
C LEU A 38 -4.71 16.58 -9.18
N VAL A 39 -5.55 17.61 -9.20
CA VAL A 39 -5.19 18.97 -8.74
C VAL A 39 -4.82 18.95 -7.26
N ILE A 40 -5.60 18.31 -6.39
CA ILE A 40 -5.31 18.24 -4.96
C ILE A 40 -3.98 17.50 -4.72
N SER A 41 -3.74 16.36 -5.39
CA SER A 41 -2.49 15.61 -5.27
C SER A 41 -1.28 16.44 -5.73
N ALA A 42 -1.39 17.11 -6.88
CA ALA A 42 -0.35 17.98 -7.40
C ALA A 42 -0.10 19.19 -6.50
N LEU A 43 -1.15 19.82 -5.95
CA LEU A 43 -1.04 20.95 -5.04
C LEU A 43 -0.30 20.58 -3.76
N ILE A 44 -0.58 19.42 -3.17
CA ILE A 44 0.13 18.94 -1.97
C ILE A 44 1.61 18.76 -2.30
N GLY A 45 1.95 18.09 -3.41
CA GLY A 45 3.34 17.89 -3.84
C GLY A 45 4.08 19.21 -4.11
N VAL A 46 3.46 20.14 -4.84
CA VAL A 46 4.04 21.45 -5.15
C VAL A 46 4.20 22.30 -3.89
N TYR A 47 3.24 22.28 -2.96
CA TYR A 47 3.34 23.01 -1.70
C TYR A 47 4.56 22.57 -0.87
N TYR A 48 4.78 21.26 -0.72
CA TYR A 48 5.96 20.76 0.00
C TYR A 48 7.26 21.11 -0.73
N MET A 49 7.30 20.97 -2.05
CA MET A 49 8.48 21.30 -2.86
C MET A 49 8.85 22.78 -2.78
N VAL A 50 7.88 23.68 -2.87
CA VAL A 50 8.09 25.14 -2.76
C VAL A 50 8.50 25.53 -1.34
N LYS A 51 7.86 24.96 -0.31
CA LYS A 51 8.23 25.20 1.09
C LYS A 51 9.68 24.82 1.38
N GLU A 52 10.14 23.70 0.84
CA GLU A 52 11.50 23.22 1.02
C GLU A 52 12.53 24.06 0.26
N TYR A 53 12.18 24.50 -0.96
CA TYR A 53 12.99 25.45 -1.74
C TYR A 53 13.16 26.81 -1.02
N LEU A 54 12.09 27.37 -0.44
CA LEU A 54 12.15 28.63 0.32
C LEU A 54 12.91 28.48 1.66
N ALA A 55 12.87 27.30 2.28
CA ALA A 55 13.58 27.05 3.52
C ALA A 55 15.11 26.92 3.34
N ALA A 56 15.62 27.03 2.09
CA ALA A 56 17.02 26.79 1.72
C ALA A 56 17.59 25.47 2.25
N LYS A 57 16.71 24.51 2.59
CA LYS A 57 17.09 23.17 2.97
C LYS A 57 17.24 22.39 1.66
N ALA A 58 18.48 22.03 1.34
CA ALA A 58 18.71 21.03 0.31
C ALA A 58 18.06 19.73 0.80
N ALA A 59 17.01 19.27 0.10
CA ALA A 59 16.42 17.95 0.29
C ALA A 59 17.50 16.91 -0.03
N THR A 60 18.35 16.63 0.95
CA THR A 60 19.41 15.64 0.82
C THR A 60 18.72 14.30 0.73
N SER A 61 19.18 13.42 -0.16
CA SER A 61 18.59 12.10 -0.39
C SER A 61 18.39 11.32 0.91
N GLU A 62 19.27 11.53 1.88
CA GLU A 62 19.19 10.96 3.22
C GLU A 62 18.03 11.51 4.05
N ASP A 63 17.68 12.79 3.95
CA ASP A 63 16.54 13.36 4.69
C ASP A 63 15.19 12.91 4.11
N VAL A 64 15.11 12.71 2.79
CA VAL A 64 13.90 12.20 2.12
C VAL A 64 13.72 10.69 2.35
N LEU A 65 14.82 9.92 2.39
CA LEU A 65 14.77 8.46 2.58
C LEU A 65 14.73 8.04 4.06
N MET A 66 15.46 8.73 4.94
CA MET A 66 15.47 8.48 6.39
C MET A 66 14.39 9.27 7.13
N GLY A 67 13.69 10.15 6.43
CA GLY A 67 12.63 10.96 7.03
C GLY A 67 13.12 11.94 8.09
N GLY A 68 14.34 12.46 7.98
CA GLY A 68 14.88 13.41 8.94
C GLY A 68 14.87 12.93 10.41
N ARG A 69 14.88 11.61 10.66
CA ARG A 69 14.95 10.96 11.99
C ARG A 69 13.88 11.38 13.03
N ASP A 70 12.94 12.23 12.64
CA ASP A 70 11.88 12.81 13.48
C ASP A 70 10.56 12.93 12.68
N ILE A 71 10.30 11.98 11.77
CA ILE A 71 8.95 11.85 11.19
C ILE A 71 8.02 11.42 12.32
N GLY A 72 7.03 12.26 12.63
CA GLY A 72 5.98 11.92 13.60
C GLY A 72 5.27 10.60 13.27
N ILE A 73 4.77 9.91 14.30
CA ILE A 73 4.09 8.61 14.13
C ILE A 73 2.86 8.69 13.21
N PHE A 74 2.24 9.87 13.12
CA PHE A 74 1.01 10.12 12.37
C PHE A 74 1.17 10.00 10.85
N PRO A 75 2.11 10.71 10.18
CA PRO A 75 2.36 10.52 8.75
C PRO A 75 2.87 9.11 8.40
N ILE A 76 3.62 8.44 9.29
CA ILE A 76 4.04 7.04 9.09
C ILE A 76 2.81 6.12 9.03
N ALA A 77 1.91 6.24 10.01
CA ALA A 77 0.67 5.47 10.03
C ALA A 77 -0.22 5.76 8.81
N MET A 78 -0.36 7.03 8.41
CA MET A 78 -1.11 7.42 7.23
C MET A 78 -0.55 6.81 5.94
N SER A 79 0.77 6.78 5.78
CA SER A 79 1.42 6.15 4.62
C SER A 79 1.24 4.64 4.61
N LEU A 80 1.31 3.98 5.78
CA LEU A 80 1.08 2.54 5.90
C LEU A 80 -0.37 2.17 5.55
N MET A 81 -1.34 2.94 6.05
CA MET A 81 -2.75 2.76 5.70
C MET A 81 -3.00 2.96 4.20
N ALA A 82 -2.37 3.98 3.61
CA ALA A 82 -2.48 4.23 2.17
C ALA A 82 -1.97 3.04 1.34
N SER A 83 -0.83 2.44 1.71
CA SER A 83 -0.30 1.24 1.04
C SER A 83 -1.16 0.00 1.25
N PHE A 84 -1.91 -0.07 2.36
CA PHE A 84 -2.77 -1.23 2.66
C PHE A 84 -4.09 -1.21 1.87
N MET A 85 -4.60 -0.03 1.52
CA MET A 85 -5.84 0.11 0.75
C MET A 85 -5.64 -0.27 -0.72
N SER A 86 -5.91 -1.53 -1.04
CA SER A 86 -5.92 -2.04 -2.43
C SER A 86 -7.33 -2.05 -3.02
N ALA A 87 -7.45 -1.66 -4.29
CA ALA A 87 -8.69 -1.73 -5.07
C ALA A 87 -9.27 -3.15 -5.13
N ILE A 88 -8.40 -4.17 -5.04
CA ILE A 88 -8.79 -5.59 -5.01
C ILE A 88 -9.60 -5.90 -3.76
N THR A 89 -9.28 -5.31 -2.60
CA THR A 89 -10.02 -5.56 -1.36
C THR A 89 -11.37 -4.85 -1.39
N VAL A 90 -11.43 -3.62 -1.89
CA VAL A 90 -12.69 -2.85 -1.94
C VAL A 90 -13.74 -3.53 -2.83
N LEU A 91 -13.33 -4.10 -3.97
CA LEU A 91 -14.24 -4.81 -4.89
C LEU A 91 -14.33 -6.32 -4.60
N GLY A 92 -13.29 -6.91 -4.02
CA GLY A 92 -13.22 -8.36 -3.74
C GLY A 92 -13.95 -8.77 -2.47
N THR A 93 -13.99 -7.91 -1.44
CA THR A 93 -14.69 -8.21 -0.19
C THR A 93 -16.20 -8.40 -0.32
N PRO A 94 -16.97 -7.61 -1.11
CA PRO A 94 -18.39 -7.90 -1.33
C PRO A 94 -18.60 -9.18 -2.15
N THR A 95 -17.69 -9.50 -3.08
CA THR A 95 -17.75 -10.72 -3.90
C THR A 95 -17.58 -11.98 -3.06
N GLU A 96 -16.62 -11.97 -2.13
CA GLU A 96 -16.39 -13.07 -1.20
C GLU A 96 -17.48 -13.18 -0.13
N MET A 97 -17.99 -12.04 0.35
CA MET A 97 -19.14 -11.98 1.27
C MET A 97 -20.39 -12.60 0.69
N TYR A 98 -20.68 -12.38 -0.59
CA TYR A 98 -21.88 -12.90 -1.22
C TYR A 98 -21.87 -14.44 -1.32
N ASN A 99 -20.69 -15.05 -1.41
CA ASN A 99 -20.53 -16.49 -1.55
C ASN A 99 -20.24 -17.22 -0.23
N ASN A 100 -19.64 -16.55 0.76
CA ASN A 100 -19.13 -17.20 1.97
C ASN A 100 -19.35 -16.33 3.22
N ASN A 101 -20.60 -16.28 3.69
CA ASN A 101 -21.06 -15.37 4.76
C ASN A 101 -20.27 -15.46 6.09
N THR A 102 -19.73 -16.61 6.48
CA THR A 102 -19.22 -16.83 7.86
C THR A 102 -17.70 -17.03 7.95
N SER A 103 -17.04 -17.54 6.91
CA SER A 103 -15.61 -17.88 6.94
C SER A 103 -14.68 -16.67 6.81
N TYR A 104 -15.14 -15.58 6.20
CA TYR A 104 -14.35 -14.35 6.04
C TYR A 104 -14.01 -13.67 7.37
N TRP A 105 -14.85 -13.84 8.39
CA TRP A 105 -14.55 -13.35 9.74
C TRP A 105 -13.23 -13.92 10.29
N ILE A 106 -12.90 -15.16 9.94
CA ILE A 106 -11.64 -15.80 10.32
C ILE A 106 -10.45 -15.14 9.60
N ALA A 107 -10.64 -14.68 8.35
CA ALA A 107 -9.63 -13.94 7.59
C ALA A 107 -9.40 -12.51 8.15
N GLY A 108 -10.46 -11.83 8.58
CA GLY A 108 -10.32 -10.53 9.27
C GLY A 108 -9.60 -10.67 10.61
N LEU A 109 -9.92 -11.73 11.38
CA LEU A 109 -9.32 -11.99 12.67
C LEU A 109 -7.84 -12.41 12.54
N SER A 110 -7.49 -13.20 11.51
CA SER A 110 -6.10 -13.55 11.22
C SER A 110 -5.27 -12.33 10.81
N MET A 111 -5.81 -11.41 10.01
CA MET A 111 -5.12 -10.15 9.66
C MET A 111 -4.80 -9.31 10.90
N ILE A 112 -5.73 -9.17 11.85
CA ILE A 112 -5.51 -8.40 13.09
C ILE A 112 -4.38 -9.03 13.92
N ILE A 113 -4.40 -10.36 14.08
CA ILE A 113 -3.36 -11.08 14.81
C ILE A 113 -2.00 -10.90 14.14
N THR A 114 -1.92 -11.06 12.81
CA THR A 114 -0.67 -10.86 12.05
C THR A 114 -0.13 -9.45 12.22
N VAL A 115 -0.96 -8.41 12.18
CA VAL A 115 -0.52 -7.02 12.38
C VAL A 115 0.05 -6.80 13.77
N ILE A 116 -0.57 -7.33 14.82
CA ILE A 116 -0.07 -7.21 16.20
C ILE A 116 1.27 -7.93 16.35
N VAL A 117 1.40 -9.15 15.81
CA VAL A 117 2.64 -9.94 15.85
C VAL A 117 3.74 -9.26 15.06
N THR A 118 3.45 -8.77 13.85
CA THR A 118 4.41 -8.02 13.03
C THR A 118 4.87 -6.75 13.77
N ASN A 119 3.97 -5.97 14.36
CA ASN A 119 4.38 -4.77 15.11
C ASN A 119 5.28 -5.11 16.31
N HIS A 120 5.03 -6.21 17.02
CA HIS A 120 5.87 -6.60 18.16
C HIS A 120 7.20 -7.26 17.79
N VAL A 121 7.31 -7.90 16.61
CA VAL A 121 8.51 -8.66 16.22
C VAL A 121 9.35 -7.91 15.18
N PHE A 122 8.73 -7.33 14.15
CA PHE A 122 9.43 -6.58 13.11
C PHE A 122 9.90 -5.21 13.61
N LEU A 123 9.11 -4.50 14.41
CA LEU A 123 9.49 -3.17 14.89
C LEU A 123 10.77 -3.17 15.75
N PRO A 124 10.95 -4.06 16.76
CA PRO A 124 12.21 -4.09 17.50
C PRO A 124 13.36 -4.65 16.66
N PHE A 125 13.11 -5.63 15.79
CA PHE A 125 14.15 -6.20 14.92
C PHE A 125 14.77 -5.16 13.98
N PHE A 126 13.95 -4.27 13.40
CA PHE A 126 14.45 -3.18 12.55
C PHE A 126 15.06 -2.02 13.33
N HIS A 127 14.58 -1.76 14.55
CA HIS A 127 15.14 -0.70 15.41
C HIS A 127 16.52 -1.08 15.98
N ASP A 128 16.72 -2.35 16.36
CA ASP A 128 17.98 -2.85 16.91
C ASP A 128 19.10 -2.93 15.86
N LEU A 129 18.75 -3.13 14.58
CA LEU A 129 19.75 -3.24 13.54
C LEU A 129 20.39 -1.89 13.16
N SER A 130 19.79 -0.74 13.45
CA SER A 130 20.31 0.64 13.20
C SER A 130 21.13 0.87 11.91
N LEU A 131 20.97 0.01 10.90
CA LEU A 131 21.65 0.09 9.63
C LEU A 131 20.75 0.88 8.70
N THR A 132 21.19 2.10 8.45
CA THR A 132 20.57 3.10 7.58
C THR A 132 20.31 2.58 6.15
N SER A 133 20.88 1.44 5.78
CA SER A 133 20.52 0.72 4.58
C SER A 133 20.81 -0.77 4.75
N ALA A 134 19.88 -1.64 4.34
CA ALA A 134 20.13 -3.07 4.17
C ALA A 134 21.38 -3.35 3.29
N TYR A 135 21.81 -2.37 2.49
CA TYR A 135 23.04 -2.44 1.70
C TYR A 135 24.34 -2.31 2.49
N GLU A 136 24.34 -1.84 3.73
CA GLU A 136 25.60 -1.64 4.47
C GLU A 136 26.22 -2.99 4.89
N VAL A 137 25.39 -3.96 5.28
CA VAL A 137 25.82 -5.35 5.53
C VAL A 137 26.31 -6.01 4.24
N SER A 138 25.59 -5.88 3.14
CA SER A 138 25.99 -6.47 1.87
C SER A 138 27.25 -5.81 1.28
N ARG A 139 27.36 -4.46 1.35
CA ARG A 139 28.53 -3.72 0.87
C ARG A 139 29.77 -4.05 1.68
N THR A 140 29.68 -4.17 3.01
CA THR A 140 30.85 -4.49 3.85
C THR A 140 31.45 -5.85 3.47
N ASN A 141 30.61 -6.85 3.18
CA ASN A 141 31.08 -8.16 2.73
C ASN A 141 31.71 -8.12 1.33
N ILE A 142 31.15 -7.33 0.40
CA ILE A 142 31.69 -7.20 -0.97
C ILE A 142 33.03 -6.44 -0.97
N TYR A 143 33.17 -5.33 -0.23
CA TYR A 143 34.46 -4.62 -0.13
C TYR A 143 35.53 -5.48 0.56
N ARG A 144 35.15 -6.26 1.58
CA ARG A 144 36.04 -7.22 2.23
C ARG A 144 36.59 -8.25 1.25
N SER A 145 35.73 -8.83 0.39
CA SER A 145 36.16 -9.80 -0.63
C SER A 145 37.11 -9.21 -1.69
N HIS A 146 36.97 -7.92 -2.02
CA HIS A 146 37.87 -7.25 -2.95
C HIS A 146 39.25 -6.91 -2.35
N LEU A 147 39.33 -6.64 -1.03
CA LEU A 147 40.60 -6.36 -0.36
C LEU A 147 41.48 -7.62 -0.22
N GLU A 148 40.87 -8.78 0.04
CA GLU A 148 41.60 -10.07 0.09
C GLU A 148 42.20 -10.48 -1.27
N SER A 149 41.56 -10.09 -2.39
CA SER A 149 42.08 -10.34 -3.75
C SER A 149 43.20 -9.41 -4.22
N VAL A 150 43.45 -8.29 -3.53
CA VAL A 150 44.49 -7.30 -3.89
C VAL A 150 45.73 -7.41 -2.98
N SER A 151 45.60 -8.07 -1.82
CA SER A 151 46.71 -8.34 -0.89
C SER A 151 47.37 -9.72 -1.07
N ALA A 152 46.99 -10.48 -2.09
CA ALA A 152 47.60 -11.76 -2.49
C ALA A 152 48.28 -11.62 -3.86
#